data_AF-A0A6A5HQ10-F1
#
_entry.id   AF-A0A6A5HQ10-F1
#
_cell.length_a   1.000
_cell.length_b   1.000
_cell.length_c   1.000
_cell.angle_alpha   90.00
_cell.angle_beta   90.00
_cell.angle_gamma   90.00
#
_symmetry.space_group_name_H-M   'P 1'
#
loop_
_entity.id
_entity.type
_entity.pdbx_description
1 polymer ?
#
loop_
_entity_poly.entity_id
_entity_poly.type
_entity_poly.pdbx_seq_one_letter_code
_entity_poly.pdbx_strand_id
1 'polypeptide(L)'
;MRFILPILAFLSYSNGNPPPQFDQCLSIKGIGLQNFNIFTSPNFPDRYPPNVDCVRVIHSRPQHDVIVKFHHVFQIESTYDKIEAGEECPNDFIEFRDGRYGFSPLIARFCGDRMPKREIRAVSAEYAIVPSKTGRFNNHECLLEYLNGLDGFIRTKDLMKNLPQNASGTLDCVWRLAVPSNFRIAFYVKEFALKAPNQCAQNFVEVYSGDTSDKPLRRFCGLSANDVFSPSNEMFVRFYLSDVRSLNNTSISALFSSYTRMKNCTQEGLFACGDENCVPKSLACNGRPNCPYGRDERVCSVGQDTIFNFLASGFAPLVSIILIVLIVVSLICFYTIRKNHCGKSYNLSFHEHHFQLFLLYETGKQDNSHRHN
;
A
#
# COMPACT_ATOMS: atom_id res chain seq x y z
N MET A 1 3.47 -29.03 2.89
CA MET A 1 4.03 -27.73 2.39
C MET A 1 2.91 -26.92 1.73
N ARG A 2 2.56 -25.70 2.19
CA ARG A 2 1.49 -24.83 1.65
C ARG A 2 1.63 -23.40 2.18
N PHE A 3 1.66 -22.43 1.27
CA PHE A 3 2.72 -21.41 1.18
C PHE A 3 2.37 -19.96 1.66
N ILE A 4 2.97 -19.46 2.76
CA ILE A 4 3.63 -18.12 2.99
C ILE A 4 3.50 -17.52 4.41
N LEU A 5 4.64 -17.03 4.95
CA LEU A 5 4.73 -15.79 5.73
C LEU A 5 6.16 -15.19 5.62
N PRO A 6 6.36 -13.90 5.31
CA PRO A 6 7.65 -13.23 5.46
C PRO A 6 7.65 -12.24 6.64
N ILE A 7 8.81 -12.03 7.26
CA ILE A 7 9.35 -10.74 7.76
C ILE A 7 10.72 -11.03 8.40
N LEU A 8 11.77 -10.31 7.98
CA LEU A 8 12.69 -9.68 8.93
C LEU A 8 13.62 -8.67 8.24
N ALA A 9 13.65 -7.46 8.78
CA ALA A 9 14.76 -6.53 8.69
C ALA A 9 14.82 -5.72 10.00
N PHE A 10 15.95 -5.77 10.71
CA PHE A 10 16.26 -4.87 11.84
C PHE A 10 16.61 -3.47 11.28
N LEU A 11 16.57 -2.33 11.99
CA LEU A 11 17.00 -1.91 13.35
C LEU A 11 16.17 -0.65 13.76
N SER A 12 16.05 -0.14 14.99
CA SER A 12 16.54 -0.51 16.34
C SER A 12 15.78 0.29 17.42
N TYR A 13 15.56 -0.29 18.61
CA TYR A 13 15.60 0.45 19.88
C TYR A 13 16.01 -0.47 21.03
N SER A 14 16.74 0.07 22.01
CA SER A 14 17.37 -0.71 23.08
C SER A 14 16.40 -1.08 24.19
N ASN A 15 16.13 -2.38 24.37
CA ASN A 15 16.49 -3.13 25.58
C ASN A 15 15.90 -4.55 25.52
N GLY A 16 16.78 -5.55 25.43
CA GLY A 16 16.39 -6.97 25.35
C GLY A 16 16.01 -7.43 23.94
N ASN A 17 17.01 -7.58 23.06
CA ASN A 17 16.78 -8.15 21.73
C ASN A 17 16.25 -9.59 21.85
N PRO A 18 15.06 -9.93 21.31
CA PRO A 18 14.76 -11.32 20.98
C PRO A 18 15.74 -11.79 19.88
N PRO A 19 16.08 -13.09 19.83
CA PRO A 19 17.00 -13.61 18.83
C PRO A 19 16.42 -13.41 17.41
N PRO A 20 17.27 -13.22 16.38
CA PRO A 20 16.80 -13.10 15.00
C PRO A 20 16.02 -14.35 14.60
N GLN A 21 14.81 -14.15 14.07
CA GLN A 21 13.93 -15.22 13.62
C GLN A 21 14.63 -16.01 12.51
N PHE A 22 14.96 -17.26 12.81
CA PHE A 22 15.74 -18.12 11.94
C PHE A 22 14.88 -18.54 10.74
N ASP A 23 15.09 -17.93 9.57
CA ASP A 23 14.42 -18.36 8.34
C ASP A 23 14.89 -19.77 7.99
N GLN A 24 14.06 -20.76 8.29
CA GLN A 24 14.36 -22.19 8.06
C GLN A 24 14.48 -22.50 6.55
N CYS A 25 14.03 -21.59 5.69
CA CYS A 25 14.04 -21.69 4.24
C CYS A 25 15.23 -20.91 3.61
N LEU A 26 16.22 -20.46 4.39
CA LEU A 26 17.38 -19.66 3.92
C LEU A 26 18.21 -20.33 2.80
N SER A 27 18.15 -21.66 2.69
CA SER A 27 18.80 -22.44 1.64
C SER A 27 18.20 -22.22 0.25
N ILE A 28 16.94 -21.79 0.15
CA ILE A 28 16.28 -21.51 -1.12
C ILE A 28 16.62 -20.08 -1.55
N LYS A 29 17.76 -19.91 -2.23
CA LYS A 29 18.28 -18.60 -2.67
C LYS A 29 17.77 -18.22 -4.07
N GLY A 30 16.74 -17.39 -4.14
CA GLY A 30 16.13 -16.88 -5.38
C GLY A 30 16.81 -15.63 -5.96
N ILE A 31 18.14 -15.58 -6.10
CA ILE A 31 18.85 -14.47 -6.77
C ILE A 31 19.89 -15.02 -7.75
N GLY A 32 19.75 -14.71 -9.03
CA GLY A 32 20.56 -15.27 -10.12
C GLY A 32 21.95 -14.66 -10.30
N LEU A 33 22.88 -15.52 -10.76
CA LEU A 33 24.25 -15.28 -11.25
C LEU A 33 25.35 -15.34 -10.16
N GLN A 34 26.40 -16.18 -10.26
CA GLN A 34 26.82 -17.08 -11.36
C GLN A 34 27.12 -18.52 -10.91
N ASN A 35 27.00 -19.45 -11.87
CA ASN A 35 27.50 -20.84 -11.87
C ASN A 35 26.78 -21.87 -10.97
N PHE A 36 25.49 -22.10 -11.29
CA PHE A 36 24.55 -23.05 -10.66
C PHE A 36 24.03 -22.62 -9.28
N ASN A 37 22.73 -22.29 -9.24
CA ASN A 37 22.03 -21.89 -8.03
C ASN A 37 21.22 -23.07 -7.48
N ILE A 38 21.71 -23.69 -6.41
CA ILE A 38 21.04 -24.81 -5.72
C ILE A 38 20.03 -24.27 -4.70
N PHE A 39 18.85 -24.88 -4.63
CA PHE A 39 17.95 -24.85 -3.46
C PHE A 39 17.77 -26.23 -2.86
N THR A 40 17.45 -26.33 -1.57
CA THR A 40 17.18 -27.60 -0.87
C THR A 40 15.95 -27.47 0.02
N SER A 41 15.38 -28.59 0.47
CA SER A 41 14.49 -28.59 1.63
C SER A 41 15.23 -28.06 2.88
N PRO A 42 14.51 -27.48 3.86
CA PRO A 42 15.09 -27.17 5.17
C PRO A 42 15.73 -28.41 5.80
N ASN A 43 16.81 -28.19 6.55
CA ASN A 43 17.63 -29.21 7.23
C ASN A 43 18.32 -30.25 6.33
N PHE A 44 18.24 -30.18 4.99
CA PHE A 44 18.95 -31.14 4.11
C PHE A 44 20.45 -31.25 4.47
N PRO A 45 21.02 -32.47 4.59
CA PRO A 45 20.49 -33.77 4.17
C PRO A 45 19.54 -34.47 5.16
N ASP A 46 19.30 -33.91 6.34
CA ASP A 46 18.39 -34.48 7.33
C ASP A 46 16.91 -34.29 6.92
N ARG A 47 16.01 -34.94 7.67
CA ARG A 47 14.56 -34.84 7.43
C ARG A 47 14.10 -33.39 7.54
N TYR A 48 13.26 -32.99 6.59
CA TYR A 48 12.60 -31.69 6.65
C TYR A 48 11.67 -31.61 7.88
N PRO A 49 11.57 -30.45 8.54
CA PRO A 49 10.72 -30.23 9.70
C PRO A 49 9.21 -30.26 9.33
N PRO A 50 8.34 -30.76 10.22
CA PRO A 50 6.89 -30.77 10.00
C PRO A 50 6.30 -29.37 10.08
N ASN A 51 5.18 -29.13 9.38
CA ASN A 51 4.46 -27.85 9.33
C ASN A 51 5.32 -26.67 8.81
N VAL A 52 6.33 -26.94 7.99
CA VAL A 52 7.23 -25.91 7.43
C VAL A 52 6.95 -25.66 5.96
N ASP A 53 7.22 -24.43 5.58
CA ASP A 53 6.55 -23.81 4.47
C ASP A 53 7.35 -22.64 3.86
N CYS A 54 7.86 -22.84 2.64
CA CYS A 54 8.98 -22.09 2.07
C CYS A 54 8.76 -21.60 0.62
N VAL A 55 8.06 -20.48 0.38
CA VAL A 55 8.03 -19.89 -0.98
C VAL A 55 9.35 -19.24 -1.34
N ARG A 56 9.76 -19.43 -2.59
CA ARG A 56 10.60 -18.46 -3.30
C ARG A 56 10.10 -18.26 -4.73
N VAL A 57 10.31 -17.05 -5.23
CA VAL A 57 10.17 -16.72 -6.65
C VAL A 57 11.56 -16.80 -7.28
N ILE A 58 11.71 -17.60 -8.33
CA ILE A 58 12.97 -17.66 -9.09
C ILE A 58 12.88 -16.63 -10.22
N HIS A 59 13.63 -15.54 -10.09
CA HIS A 59 13.63 -14.48 -11.10
C HIS A 59 14.51 -14.83 -12.31
N SER A 60 13.95 -14.62 -13.49
CA SER A 60 14.62 -14.74 -14.78
C SER A 60 14.76 -13.38 -15.46
N ARG A 61 15.62 -13.30 -16.48
CA ARG A 61 15.64 -12.14 -17.39
C ARG A 61 14.43 -12.19 -18.33
N PRO A 62 13.96 -11.05 -18.87
CA PRO A 62 12.98 -11.06 -19.95
C PRO A 62 13.42 -12.01 -21.08
N GLN A 63 12.45 -12.72 -21.67
CA GLN A 63 12.67 -13.69 -22.74
C GLN A 63 13.56 -14.90 -22.38
N HIS A 64 13.71 -15.23 -21.09
CA HIS A 64 14.43 -16.42 -20.64
C HIS A 64 13.57 -17.31 -19.75
N ASP A 65 13.56 -18.61 -20.04
CA ASP A 65 12.87 -19.64 -19.26
C ASP A 65 13.73 -20.09 -18.07
N VAL A 66 13.10 -20.44 -16.95
CA VAL A 66 13.77 -21.10 -15.81
C VAL A 66 13.60 -22.61 -15.96
N ILE A 67 14.70 -23.33 -16.23
CA ILE A 67 14.72 -24.79 -16.17
C ILE A 67 15.25 -25.20 -14.79
N VAL A 68 14.38 -25.81 -13.98
CA VAL A 68 14.77 -26.44 -12.72
C VAL A 68 15.25 -27.87 -13.00
N LYS A 69 16.46 -28.22 -12.57
CA LYS A 69 17.02 -29.59 -12.60
C LYS A 69 17.45 -29.93 -11.18
N PHE A 70 16.86 -30.94 -10.59
CA PHE A 70 17.26 -31.38 -9.26
C PHE A 70 18.06 -32.70 -9.22
N HIS A 71 18.71 -32.97 -8.08
CA HIS A 71 19.84 -33.92 -7.96
C HIS A 71 19.76 -34.78 -6.69
N HIS A 72 20.61 -35.79 -6.56
CA HIS A 72 20.73 -36.66 -5.38
C HIS A 72 19.49 -37.52 -5.05
N VAL A 73 18.67 -37.15 -4.07
CA VAL A 73 17.62 -38.00 -3.47
C VAL A 73 16.31 -37.23 -3.45
N PHE A 74 15.21 -37.87 -3.91
CA PHE A 74 13.86 -37.34 -3.75
C PHE A 74 13.11 -38.20 -2.74
N GLN A 75 12.77 -37.64 -1.58
CA GLN A 75 11.93 -38.30 -0.56
C GLN A 75 11.06 -37.24 0.11
N ILE A 76 9.77 -37.28 -0.20
CA ILE A 76 8.71 -36.46 0.40
C ILE A 76 7.59 -37.43 0.80
N GLU A 77 6.92 -37.18 1.92
CA GLU A 77 5.79 -38.02 2.34
C GLU A 77 4.74 -38.13 1.21
N SER A 78 4.43 -39.35 0.80
CA SER A 78 3.26 -39.65 -0.02
C SER A 78 2.33 -40.57 0.75
N THR A 79 1.05 -40.22 0.77
CA THR A 79 -0.01 -41.03 1.36
C THR A 79 -0.45 -42.19 0.44
N TYR A 80 0.00 -42.21 -0.82
CA TYR A 80 -0.41 -43.19 -1.84
C TYR A 80 0.75 -43.63 -2.75
N ASP A 81 0.97 -44.94 -2.89
CA ASP A 81 2.06 -45.57 -3.68
C ASP A 81 1.93 -45.42 -5.22
N LYS A 82 0.94 -44.67 -5.69
CA LYS A 82 0.61 -44.50 -7.11
C LYS A 82 0.35 -43.03 -7.41
N ILE A 83 1.39 -42.32 -7.83
CA ILE A 83 1.28 -40.93 -8.28
C ILE A 83 1.91 -40.81 -9.66
N GLU A 84 1.04 -40.66 -10.67
CA GLU A 84 1.42 -40.02 -11.92
C GLU A 84 1.39 -38.49 -11.74
N ALA A 85 2.11 -37.76 -12.58
CA ALA A 85 2.22 -36.30 -12.45
C ALA A 85 0.89 -35.61 -12.76
N GLY A 86 0.11 -35.32 -11.71
CA GLY A 86 -1.18 -34.62 -11.82
C GLY A 86 -2.21 -34.99 -10.75
N GLU A 87 -2.07 -36.13 -10.07
CA GLU A 87 -3.01 -36.55 -9.02
C GLU A 87 -2.49 -36.22 -7.61
N GLU A 88 -3.42 -35.92 -6.70
CA GLU A 88 -3.15 -35.02 -5.58
C GLU A 88 -2.21 -35.59 -4.51
N CYS A 89 -1.01 -35.00 -4.39
CA CYS A 89 -0.25 -34.99 -3.14
C CYS A 89 -1.00 -34.12 -2.12
N PRO A 90 -1.63 -34.69 -1.07
CA PRO A 90 -2.52 -33.94 -0.19
C PRO A 90 -1.80 -33.39 1.05
N ASN A 91 -0.76 -34.11 1.52
CA ASN A 91 0.05 -33.84 2.68
C ASN A 91 1.24 -32.94 2.29
N ASP A 92 2.42 -33.53 2.13
CA ASP A 92 3.62 -32.82 1.69
C ASP A 92 3.82 -32.90 0.18
N PHE A 93 4.40 -31.83 -0.36
CA PHE A 93 4.72 -31.72 -1.77
C PHE A 93 5.71 -30.59 -2.05
N ILE A 94 6.39 -30.67 -3.19
CA ILE A 94 6.97 -29.52 -3.87
C ILE A 94 6.06 -29.14 -5.04
N GLU A 95 5.79 -27.85 -5.22
CA GLU A 95 4.91 -27.32 -6.26
C GLU A 95 5.63 -26.26 -7.10
N PHE A 96 5.48 -26.35 -8.42
CA PHE A 96 6.01 -25.37 -9.38
C PHE A 96 4.87 -24.68 -10.12
N ARG A 97 4.97 -23.36 -10.24
CA ARG A 97 3.99 -22.51 -10.93
C ARG A 97 4.67 -21.60 -11.94
N ASP A 98 3.96 -21.32 -13.03
CA ASP A 98 4.41 -20.47 -14.12
C ASP A 98 4.11 -19.00 -13.79
N GLY A 99 4.92 -18.43 -12.90
CA GLY A 99 4.80 -17.05 -12.44
C GLY A 99 5.17 -16.88 -10.97
N ARG A 100 4.94 -15.68 -10.43
CA ARG A 100 5.41 -15.25 -9.11
C ARG A 100 4.38 -15.38 -7.98
N TYR A 101 3.17 -15.85 -8.27
CA TYR A 101 2.05 -15.88 -7.33
C TYR A 101 1.52 -17.30 -7.15
N GLY A 102 0.88 -17.58 -6.01
CA GLY A 102 0.29 -18.89 -5.76
C GLY A 102 -0.92 -19.19 -6.67
N PHE A 103 -1.56 -18.18 -7.24
CA PHE A 103 -2.58 -18.34 -8.29
C PHE A 103 -2.01 -18.51 -9.70
N SER A 104 -0.68 -18.41 -9.90
CA SER A 104 -0.04 -18.64 -11.20
C SER A 104 -0.29 -20.09 -11.68
N PRO A 105 -0.37 -20.34 -13.01
CA PRO A 105 -0.66 -21.65 -13.56
C PRO A 105 0.21 -22.76 -12.96
N LEU A 106 -0.41 -23.85 -12.51
CA LEU A 106 0.31 -25.01 -11.97
C LEU A 106 1.07 -25.72 -13.10
N ILE A 107 2.40 -25.83 -12.95
CA ILE A 107 3.25 -26.62 -13.85
C ILE A 107 3.22 -28.08 -13.41
N ALA A 108 3.49 -28.33 -12.13
CA ALA A 108 3.50 -29.67 -11.53
C ALA A 108 3.48 -29.59 -9.99
N ARG A 109 3.01 -30.68 -9.36
CA ARG A 109 3.16 -30.97 -7.94
C ARG A 109 3.79 -32.36 -7.78
N PHE A 110 4.70 -32.53 -6.83
CA PHE A 110 5.47 -33.77 -6.62
C PHE A 110 5.56 -34.15 -5.15
N CYS A 111 5.43 -35.45 -4.85
CA CYS A 111 5.67 -36.08 -3.55
C CYS A 111 6.04 -37.57 -3.76
N GLY A 112 6.37 -38.28 -2.69
CA GLY A 112 6.86 -39.68 -2.74
C GLY A 112 8.37 -39.79 -2.89
N ASP A 113 8.83 -40.94 -3.39
CA ASP A 113 10.25 -41.30 -3.55
C ASP A 113 10.73 -41.32 -5.02
N ARG A 114 9.82 -41.22 -5.98
CA ARG A 114 10.13 -41.32 -7.42
C ARG A 114 10.51 -39.98 -8.01
N MET A 115 11.70 -39.91 -8.61
CA MET A 115 12.11 -38.74 -9.40
C MET A 115 11.18 -38.53 -10.62
N PRO A 116 10.76 -37.29 -10.93
CA PRO A 116 9.97 -36.99 -12.12
C PRO A 116 10.71 -37.33 -13.43
N LYS A 117 9.95 -37.80 -14.44
CA LYS A 117 10.50 -38.36 -15.71
C LYS A 117 10.70 -37.36 -16.85
N ARG A 118 10.09 -36.17 -16.81
CA ARG A 118 10.44 -35.05 -17.72
C ARG A 118 11.73 -34.41 -17.19
N GLU A 119 12.43 -33.56 -17.94
CA GLU A 119 13.59 -32.81 -17.42
C GLU A 119 13.19 -31.75 -16.38
N ILE A 120 12.82 -32.19 -15.18
CA ILE A 120 12.74 -31.51 -13.87
C ILE A 120 12.82 -32.65 -12.81
N ARG A 121 13.54 -32.58 -11.68
CA ARG A 121 13.97 -33.78 -10.89
C ARG A 121 13.76 -33.79 -9.33
N ALA A 122 14.81 -33.97 -8.51
CA ALA A 122 14.81 -34.48 -7.12
C ALA A 122 15.29 -33.57 -5.92
N VAL A 123 14.41 -32.99 -5.09
CA VAL A 123 14.62 -32.18 -3.83
C VAL A 123 15.73 -31.11 -3.74
N SER A 124 17.00 -31.37 -4.04
CA SER A 124 18.05 -30.34 -4.12
C SER A 124 18.19 -29.85 -5.57
N ALA A 125 17.62 -28.69 -5.93
CA ALA A 125 17.53 -28.24 -7.31
C ALA A 125 18.45 -27.11 -7.69
N GLU A 126 19.22 -27.36 -8.73
CA GLU A 126 19.82 -26.33 -9.54
C GLU A 126 18.76 -25.75 -10.48
N TYR A 127 18.86 -24.46 -10.78
CA TYR A 127 18.14 -23.90 -11.91
C TYR A 127 19.07 -23.22 -12.90
N ALA A 128 18.77 -23.40 -14.19
CA ALA A 128 19.43 -22.75 -15.30
C ALA A 128 18.46 -21.78 -15.97
N ILE A 129 18.92 -20.55 -16.20
CA ILE A 129 18.20 -19.54 -16.99
C ILE A 129 18.62 -19.72 -18.44
N VAL A 130 17.69 -20.10 -19.32
CA VAL A 130 17.97 -20.33 -20.75
C VAL A 130 17.15 -19.38 -21.63
N PRO A 131 17.62 -18.97 -22.82
CA PRO A 131 16.81 -18.21 -23.76
C PRO A 131 15.51 -18.96 -24.10
N SER A 132 14.37 -18.28 -24.03
CA SER A 132 13.05 -18.89 -24.23
C SER A 132 12.88 -19.36 -25.67
N LYS A 133 12.50 -20.64 -25.83
CA LYS A 133 12.24 -21.23 -27.15
C LYS A 133 10.77 -21.22 -27.55
N THR A 134 9.87 -20.97 -26.60
CA THR A 134 8.43 -21.17 -26.80
C THR A 134 7.68 -19.90 -27.16
N GLY A 135 8.27 -18.72 -26.97
CA GLY A 135 7.63 -17.44 -27.24
C GLY A 135 6.37 -17.17 -26.40
N ARG A 136 6.15 -17.95 -25.34
CA ARG A 136 5.05 -17.77 -24.39
C ARG A 136 5.37 -16.60 -23.49
N PHE A 137 4.90 -15.43 -23.88
CA PHE A 137 4.97 -14.23 -23.06
C PHE A 137 3.57 -13.93 -22.53
N ASN A 138 3.45 -13.77 -21.22
CA ASN A 138 2.30 -13.08 -20.65
C ASN A 138 2.48 -11.60 -21.03
N ASN A 139 1.89 -11.19 -22.14
CA ASN A 139 2.27 -9.98 -22.89
C ASN A 139 2.36 -8.71 -22.02
N HIS A 140 1.49 -8.59 -21.02
CA HIS A 140 1.46 -7.46 -20.09
C HIS A 140 1.20 -7.95 -18.65
N GLU A 141 2.22 -8.55 -18.02
CA GLU A 141 2.24 -8.65 -16.56
C GLU A 141 2.65 -7.32 -15.94
N CYS A 142 2.02 -6.93 -14.82
CA CYS A 142 2.51 -5.79 -14.05
C CYS A 142 2.40 -6.00 -12.53
N LEU A 143 3.34 -5.39 -11.80
CA LEU A 143 3.34 -5.31 -10.34
C LEU A 143 3.46 -3.84 -9.94
N LEU A 144 2.54 -3.37 -9.09
CA LEU A 144 2.60 -2.07 -8.45
C LEU A 144 2.68 -2.29 -6.93
N GLU A 145 3.71 -1.78 -6.29
CA GLU A 145 3.94 -1.97 -4.86
C GLU A 145 3.68 -0.68 -4.08
N TYR A 146 2.82 -0.77 -3.06
CA TYR A 146 2.55 0.28 -2.09
C TYR A 146 3.05 -0.22 -0.74
N LEU A 147 4.36 -0.07 -0.51
CA LEU A 147 5.05 -0.59 0.66
C LEU A 147 5.06 0.45 1.78
N ASN A 148 4.63 0.05 2.98
CA ASN A 148 4.56 0.86 4.20
C ASN A 148 3.65 2.11 4.11
N GLY A 149 2.74 2.17 3.13
CA GLY A 149 1.74 3.23 3.03
C GLY A 149 0.60 3.02 4.03
N LEU A 150 0.21 4.04 4.79
CA LEU A 150 -0.96 3.95 5.69
C LEU A 150 -2.29 3.95 4.93
N ASP A 151 -2.34 4.53 3.73
CA ASP A 151 -3.49 4.50 2.83
C ASP A 151 -3.04 4.74 1.38
N GLY A 152 -3.97 4.60 0.43
CA GLY A 152 -3.72 4.98 -0.95
C GLY A 152 -4.80 4.57 -1.94
N PHE A 153 -4.79 5.19 -3.11
CA PHE A 153 -5.70 4.84 -4.21
C PHE A 153 -5.01 3.93 -5.23
N ILE A 154 -5.69 2.84 -5.59
CA ILE A 154 -5.37 2.06 -6.80
C ILE A 154 -6.43 2.34 -7.88
N ARG A 155 -6.00 2.49 -9.13
CA ARG A 155 -6.87 2.78 -10.28
C ARG A 155 -6.40 2.07 -11.54
N THR A 156 -7.33 1.58 -12.37
CA THR A 156 -7.00 1.07 -13.72
C THR A 156 -6.35 2.14 -14.60
N LYS A 157 -6.67 3.42 -14.36
CA LYS A 157 -6.07 4.58 -15.05
C LYS A 157 -4.56 4.71 -14.82
N ASP A 158 -4.03 4.21 -13.71
CA ASP A 158 -2.59 4.22 -13.45
C ASP A 158 -1.84 3.11 -14.22
N LEU A 159 -2.55 2.06 -14.68
CA LEU A 159 -1.99 1.01 -15.54
C LEU A 159 -1.77 1.50 -16.98
N MET A 160 -2.67 2.34 -17.49
CA MET A 160 -2.60 2.86 -18.87
C MET A 160 -1.30 3.60 -19.20
N LYS A 161 -0.66 4.22 -18.20
CA LYS A 161 0.58 5.00 -18.37
C LYS A 161 1.77 4.16 -18.88
N ASN A 162 1.78 2.86 -18.55
CA ASN A 162 2.90 1.97 -18.81
C ASN A 162 2.60 0.98 -19.96
N LEU A 163 1.49 1.16 -20.67
CA LEU A 163 1.04 0.26 -21.73
C LEU A 163 1.43 0.78 -23.13
N PRO A 164 1.96 -0.07 -24.03
CA PRO A 164 2.19 0.30 -25.43
C PRO A 164 0.89 0.71 -26.13
N GLN A 165 0.94 1.71 -27.01
CA GLN A 165 -0.26 2.22 -27.70
C GLN A 165 -1.01 1.15 -28.52
N ASN A 166 -0.32 0.13 -29.03
CA ASN A 166 -0.88 -0.99 -29.78
C ASN A 166 -0.82 -2.32 -28.99
N ALA A 167 -0.91 -2.26 -27.66
CA ALA A 167 -0.94 -3.44 -26.79
C ALA A 167 -2.08 -4.41 -27.16
N SER A 168 -1.77 -5.71 -27.22
CA SER A 168 -2.75 -6.77 -27.50
C SER A 168 -2.45 -8.07 -26.75
N GLY A 169 -3.47 -8.90 -26.58
CA GLY A 169 -3.43 -10.08 -25.71
C GLY A 169 -3.85 -9.75 -24.29
N THR A 170 -3.36 -10.52 -23.33
CA THR A 170 -3.75 -10.45 -21.92
C THR A 170 -3.08 -9.31 -21.16
N LEU A 171 -3.74 -8.87 -20.08
CA LEU A 171 -3.22 -8.02 -19.01
C LEU A 171 -3.42 -8.77 -17.69
N ASP A 172 -2.36 -9.00 -16.92
CA ASP A 172 -2.45 -9.58 -15.57
C ASP A 172 -1.65 -8.70 -14.61
N CYS A 173 -2.34 -7.82 -13.90
CA CYS A 173 -1.75 -6.76 -13.11
C CYS A 173 -2.08 -6.95 -11.64
N VAL A 174 -1.08 -6.81 -10.78
CA VAL A 174 -1.22 -7.00 -9.34
C VAL A 174 -0.74 -5.77 -8.58
N TRP A 175 -1.60 -5.26 -7.70
CA TRP A 175 -1.21 -4.33 -6.66
C TRP A 175 -0.85 -5.12 -5.40
N ARG A 176 0.39 -4.98 -4.93
CA ARG A 176 0.79 -5.43 -3.60
C ARG A 176 0.71 -4.25 -2.64
N LEU A 177 -0.14 -4.39 -1.63
CA LEU A 177 -0.42 -3.38 -0.63
C LEU A 177 0.12 -3.89 0.70
N ALA A 178 1.02 -3.13 1.33
CA ALA A 178 1.60 -3.50 2.62
C ALA A 178 1.55 -2.32 3.60
N VAL A 179 0.87 -2.53 4.73
CA VAL A 179 0.81 -1.58 5.86
C VAL A 179 1.75 -2.07 6.98
N PRO A 180 2.11 -1.21 7.95
CA PRO A 180 2.91 -1.65 9.10
C PRO A 180 2.25 -2.81 9.86
N SER A 181 3.05 -3.72 10.41
CA SER A 181 2.62 -5.04 10.91
C SER A 181 1.60 -5.03 12.06
N ASN A 182 1.43 -3.90 12.74
CA ASN A 182 0.42 -3.70 13.78
C ASN A 182 -0.97 -3.29 13.24
N PHE A 183 -1.09 -3.11 11.92
CA PHE A 183 -2.33 -2.77 11.21
C PHE A 183 -2.77 -3.89 10.26
N ARG A 184 -3.99 -3.74 9.76
CA ARG A 184 -4.68 -4.58 8.79
C ARG A 184 -5.16 -3.72 7.63
N ILE A 185 -5.48 -4.34 6.49
CA ILE A 185 -5.89 -3.58 5.28
C ILE A 185 -7.41 -3.66 5.06
N ALA A 186 -8.07 -2.52 5.11
CA ALA A 186 -9.41 -2.31 4.58
C ALA A 186 -9.31 -1.81 3.13
N PHE A 187 -10.16 -2.31 2.24
CA PHE A 187 -10.16 -2.01 0.82
C PHE A 187 -11.55 -1.55 0.41
N TYR A 188 -11.69 -0.24 0.22
CA TYR A 188 -12.95 0.43 -0.06
C TYR A 188 -13.11 0.67 -1.56
N VAL A 189 -14.07 0.00 -2.19
CA VAL A 189 -14.35 0.14 -3.62
C VAL A 189 -15.11 1.45 -3.84
N LYS A 190 -14.57 2.34 -4.68
CA LYS A 190 -15.19 3.64 -5.00
C LYS A 190 -15.80 3.67 -6.39
N GLU A 191 -15.18 2.98 -7.35
CA GLU A 191 -15.65 2.84 -8.72
C GLU A 191 -15.37 1.41 -9.19
N PHE A 192 -16.35 0.75 -9.80
CA PHE A 192 -16.20 -0.59 -10.35
C PHE A 192 -17.10 -0.77 -11.57
N ALA A 193 -16.49 -0.75 -12.74
CA ALA A 193 -17.13 -1.00 -14.02
C ALA A 193 -16.20 -1.85 -14.89
N LEU A 194 -16.59 -3.10 -15.15
CA LEU A 194 -15.90 -4.03 -16.03
C LEU A 194 -16.49 -3.97 -17.44
N LYS A 195 -15.66 -4.08 -18.51
CA LYS A 195 -16.15 -4.11 -19.90
C LYS A 195 -17.17 -5.25 -20.17
N ALA A 196 -16.88 -6.45 -19.69
CA ALA A 196 -17.70 -7.65 -19.88
C ALA A 196 -18.16 -8.25 -18.52
N PRO A 197 -19.02 -7.56 -17.74
CA PRO A 197 -19.25 -7.84 -16.32
C PRO A 197 -19.78 -9.25 -16.01
N ASN A 198 -20.37 -9.94 -16.99
CA ASN A 198 -20.89 -11.30 -16.83
C ASN A 198 -19.94 -12.39 -17.34
N GLN A 199 -18.70 -12.05 -17.73
CA GLN A 199 -17.75 -12.96 -18.39
C GLN A 199 -16.49 -13.14 -17.54
N CYS A 200 -16.64 -13.81 -16.41
CA CYS A 200 -15.62 -13.92 -15.36
C CYS A 200 -14.32 -14.63 -15.73
N ALA A 201 -14.25 -15.24 -16.92
CA ALA A 201 -13.03 -15.79 -17.51
C ALA A 201 -12.27 -14.77 -18.38
N GLN A 202 -12.95 -13.72 -18.86
CA GLN A 202 -12.35 -12.64 -19.66
C GLN A 202 -11.88 -11.48 -18.79
N ASN A 203 -12.60 -11.15 -17.71
CA ASN A 203 -12.18 -10.10 -16.80
C ASN A 203 -12.65 -10.34 -15.36
N PHE A 204 -11.81 -9.97 -14.41
CA PHE A 204 -12.12 -10.06 -12.98
C PHE A 204 -11.14 -9.24 -12.14
N VAL A 205 -11.53 -8.99 -10.89
CA VAL A 205 -10.62 -8.57 -9.81
C VAL A 205 -10.63 -9.65 -8.73
N GLU A 206 -9.47 -10.10 -8.28
CA GLU A 206 -9.31 -11.02 -7.14
C GLU A 206 -8.54 -10.31 -6.02
N VAL A 207 -9.03 -10.42 -4.79
CA VAL A 207 -8.43 -9.81 -3.60
C VAL A 207 -8.01 -10.93 -2.64
N TYR A 208 -6.73 -10.94 -2.27
CA TYR A 208 -6.11 -11.90 -1.36
C TYR A 208 -5.56 -11.20 -0.11
N SER A 209 -5.40 -11.94 0.99
CA SER A 209 -4.92 -11.44 2.29
C SER A 209 -3.64 -12.15 2.69
N GLY A 210 -2.59 -11.41 3.01
CA GLY A 210 -1.30 -11.96 3.42
C GLY A 210 -0.49 -12.52 2.26
N ASP A 211 -1.05 -13.49 1.53
CA ASP A 211 -0.37 -14.17 0.43
C ASP A 211 -1.24 -14.29 -0.83
N THR A 212 -0.82 -15.14 -1.78
CA THR A 212 -1.53 -15.43 -3.04
C THR A 212 -1.66 -16.94 -3.32
N SER A 213 -1.31 -17.79 -2.36
CA SER A 213 -1.35 -19.25 -2.38
C SER A 213 -2.72 -19.79 -2.05
N ASP A 214 -3.40 -19.14 -1.11
CA ASP A 214 -4.76 -19.47 -0.76
C ASP A 214 -5.80 -18.91 -1.74
N LYS A 215 -7.03 -19.41 -1.62
CA LYS A 215 -8.18 -18.92 -2.38
C LYS A 215 -8.39 -17.41 -2.09
N PRO A 216 -8.66 -16.57 -3.11
CA PRO A 216 -8.91 -15.15 -2.88
C PRO A 216 -10.08 -14.94 -1.90
N LEU A 217 -9.93 -13.97 -0.98
CA LEU A 217 -10.99 -13.53 -0.07
C LEU A 217 -12.25 -13.16 -0.83
N ARG A 218 -12.08 -12.47 -1.97
CA ARG A 218 -13.15 -12.11 -2.90
C ARG A 218 -12.67 -12.17 -4.34
N ARG A 219 -13.55 -12.62 -5.22
CA ARG A 219 -13.46 -12.46 -6.68
C ARG A 219 -14.64 -11.62 -7.13
N PHE A 220 -14.37 -10.56 -7.87
CA PHE A 220 -15.35 -9.65 -8.43
C PHE A 220 -15.40 -9.81 -9.95
N CYS A 221 -16.60 -10.15 -10.41
CA CYS A 221 -17.02 -10.22 -11.79
C CYS A 221 -18.53 -9.92 -11.73
N GLY A 222 -18.92 -8.75 -12.23
CA GLY A 222 -20.30 -8.28 -12.13
C GLY A 222 -20.40 -6.78 -12.35
N LEU A 223 -21.57 -6.23 -12.01
CA LEU A 223 -21.87 -4.79 -12.08
C LEU A 223 -21.48 -4.02 -10.80
N SER A 224 -21.10 -4.72 -9.73
CA SER A 224 -20.70 -4.14 -8.45
C SER A 224 -19.63 -4.98 -7.76
N ALA A 225 -18.88 -4.33 -6.87
CA ALA A 225 -17.95 -4.95 -5.96
C ALA A 225 -18.10 -4.29 -4.59
N ASN A 226 -18.05 -5.10 -3.52
CA ASN A 226 -18.20 -4.65 -2.15
C ASN A 226 -16.83 -4.43 -1.49
N ASP A 227 -16.79 -3.63 -0.43
CA ASP A 227 -15.59 -3.43 0.38
C ASP A 227 -15.06 -4.75 0.97
N VAL A 228 -13.73 -4.86 1.09
CA VAL A 228 -13.04 -6.06 1.58
C VAL A 228 -12.15 -5.71 2.77
N PHE A 229 -12.24 -6.49 3.84
CA PHE A 229 -11.42 -6.33 5.04
C PHE A 229 -10.47 -7.52 5.15
N SER A 230 -9.17 -7.28 4.96
CA SER A 230 -8.12 -8.27 5.20
C SER A 230 -7.84 -8.37 6.71
N PRO A 231 -7.68 -9.58 7.27
CA PRO A 231 -7.12 -9.76 8.61
C PRO A 231 -5.60 -9.52 8.67
N SER A 232 -4.92 -9.46 7.53
CA SER A 232 -3.46 -9.31 7.41
C SER A 232 -3.02 -7.86 7.13
N ASN A 233 -1.74 -7.58 7.43
CA ASN A 233 -1.05 -6.33 7.10
C ASN A 233 -0.56 -6.28 5.62
N GLU A 234 -0.67 -7.38 4.88
CA GLU A 234 -0.49 -7.40 3.42
C GLU A 234 -1.80 -7.79 2.70
N MET A 235 -1.99 -7.26 1.49
CA MET A 235 -3.10 -7.55 0.60
C MET A 235 -2.62 -7.52 -0.85
N PHE A 236 -3.03 -8.50 -1.64
CA PHE A 236 -2.77 -8.54 -3.08
C PHE A 236 -4.09 -8.35 -3.83
N VAL A 237 -4.13 -7.38 -4.72
CA VAL A 237 -5.28 -7.15 -5.62
C VAL A 237 -4.83 -7.46 -7.04
N ARG A 238 -5.31 -8.58 -7.59
CA ARG A 238 -5.09 -8.98 -8.97
C ARG A 238 -6.22 -8.47 -9.85
N PHE A 239 -5.90 -7.88 -10.98
CA PHE A 239 -6.84 -7.50 -12.02
C PHE A 239 -6.40 -8.10 -13.36
N TYR A 240 -7.30 -8.86 -13.96
CA TYR A 240 -7.06 -9.61 -15.19
C TYR A 240 -7.99 -9.13 -16.31
N LEU A 241 -7.45 -9.02 -17.53
CA LEU A 241 -8.18 -8.89 -18.79
C LEU A 241 -7.63 -9.89 -19.82
N SER A 242 -8.52 -10.57 -20.55
CA SER A 242 -8.15 -11.38 -21.71
C SER A 242 -7.80 -10.55 -22.94
N ASP A 243 -8.27 -9.30 -23.01
CA ASP A 243 -7.92 -8.31 -24.03
C ASP A 243 -7.63 -6.95 -23.39
N VAL A 244 -6.37 -6.52 -23.43
CA VAL A 244 -5.88 -5.24 -22.93
C VAL A 244 -6.69 -4.05 -23.46
N ARG A 245 -7.23 -4.11 -24.69
CA ARG A 245 -8.05 -3.03 -25.28
C ARG A 245 -9.32 -2.74 -24.48
N SER A 246 -9.78 -3.70 -23.68
CA SER A 246 -10.92 -3.53 -22.76
C SER A 246 -10.63 -2.60 -21.59
N LEU A 247 -9.36 -2.26 -21.33
CA LEU A 247 -8.94 -1.35 -20.25
C LEU A 247 -9.55 0.05 -20.40
N ASN A 248 -9.62 0.58 -21.63
CA ASN A 248 -10.23 1.88 -21.92
C ASN A 248 -11.71 1.96 -21.53
N ASN A 249 -12.38 0.80 -21.46
CA ASN A 249 -13.78 0.65 -21.07
C ASN A 249 -13.93 0.00 -19.67
N THR A 250 -12.85 -0.06 -18.88
CA THR A 250 -12.84 -0.69 -17.55
C THR A 250 -12.32 0.30 -16.52
N SER A 251 -13.22 0.75 -15.64
CA SER A 251 -12.90 1.74 -14.61
C SER A 251 -13.01 1.10 -13.25
N ILE A 252 -11.86 0.94 -12.58
CA ILE A 252 -11.79 0.49 -11.19
C ILE A 252 -11.02 1.55 -10.42
N SER A 253 -11.57 1.97 -9.29
CA SER A 253 -10.95 2.89 -8.32
C SER A 253 -11.27 2.41 -6.91
N ALA A 254 -10.25 2.21 -6.09
CA ALA A 254 -10.41 1.79 -4.70
C ALA A 254 -9.40 2.48 -3.79
N LEU A 255 -9.83 2.76 -2.56
CA LEU A 255 -9.01 3.28 -1.47
C LEU A 255 -8.64 2.13 -0.55
N PHE A 256 -7.36 1.80 -0.42
CA PHE A 256 -6.89 0.96 0.67
C PHE A 256 -6.57 1.82 1.90
N SER A 257 -6.78 1.27 3.09
CA SER A 257 -6.60 1.95 4.37
C SER A 257 -6.06 0.99 5.41
N SER A 258 -5.07 1.44 6.18
CA SER A 258 -4.65 0.78 7.42
C SER A 258 -5.70 0.99 8.51
N TYR A 259 -6.05 -0.10 9.21
CA TYR A 259 -6.90 -0.07 10.39
C TYR A 259 -6.42 -1.13 11.40
N THR A 260 -6.78 -0.97 12.67
CA THR A 260 -6.60 -2.00 13.70
C THR A 260 -7.91 -2.22 14.43
N ARG A 261 -8.03 -3.35 15.15
CA ARG A 261 -9.22 -3.64 15.97
C ARG A 261 -8.88 -3.52 17.44
N MET A 262 -9.46 -2.54 18.11
CA MET A 262 -9.22 -2.24 19.51
C MET A 262 -10.45 -1.55 20.11
N LYS A 263 -10.94 -2.06 21.24
CA LYS A 263 -12.01 -1.41 21.99
C LYS A 263 -11.55 -0.02 22.46
N ASN A 264 -12.37 0.99 22.19
CA ASN A 264 -12.14 2.41 22.53
C ASN A 264 -10.88 3.07 21.96
N CYS A 265 -10.12 2.40 21.08
CA CYS A 265 -8.93 2.96 20.40
C CYS A 265 -7.96 3.70 21.35
N THR A 266 -7.69 3.14 22.53
CA THR A 266 -7.02 3.84 23.64
C THR A 266 -5.54 4.14 23.43
N GLN A 267 -4.92 3.55 22.40
CA GLN A 267 -3.53 3.81 22.04
C GLN A 267 -3.36 5.21 21.44
N GLU A 268 -2.33 5.93 21.87
CA GLU A 268 -1.98 7.22 21.27
C GLU A 268 -1.73 7.10 19.76
N GLY A 269 -2.13 8.11 19.01
CA GLY A 269 -2.04 8.09 17.55
C GLY A 269 -3.16 7.35 16.81
N LEU A 270 -4.19 6.82 17.50
CA LEU A 270 -5.39 6.25 16.85
C LEU A 270 -6.64 7.15 16.90
N PHE A 271 -7.49 7.03 15.89
CA PHE A 271 -8.82 7.63 15.76
C PHE A 271 -9.87 6.51 15.67
N ALA A 272 -11.02 6.69 16.33
CA ALA A 272 -12.07 5.69 16.40
C ALA A 272 -13.12 5.84 15.29
N CYS A 273 -13.33 4.79 14.49
CA CYS A 273 -14.38 4.79 13.45
C CYS A 273 -15.82 4.68 14.00
N GLY A 274 -15.98 4.68 15.33
CA GLY A 274 -17.26 4.56 16.03
C GLY A 274 -17.78 3.13 16.16
N ASP A 275 -16.92 2.15 15.87
CA ASP A 275 -17.05 0.73 16.14
C ASP A 275 -15.71 0.24 16.76
N GLU A 276 -15.43 -1.07 16.75
CA GLU A 276 -14.14 -1.59 17.24
C GLU A 276 -12.97 -1.37 16.25
N ASN A 277 -13.17 -0.70 15.11
CA ASN A 277 -12.11 -0.38 14.16
C ASN A 277 -11.51 1.02 14.44
N CYS A 278 -10.19 1.08 14.41
CA CYS A 278 -9.41 2.28 14.64
C CYS A 278 -8.48 2.54 13.45
N VAL A 279 -8.37 3.78 12.99
CA VAL A 279 -7.39 4.21 11.97
C VAL A 279 -6.31 5.09 12.60
N PRO A 280 -5.10 5.23 12.01
CA PRO A 280 -4.14 6.24 12.45
C PRO A 280 -4.75 7.65 12.45
N LYS A 281 -4.45 8.49 13.45
CA LYS A 281 -4.91 9.90 13.51
C LYS A 281 -4.47 10.73 12.29
N SER A 282 -3.35 10.36 11.66
CA SER A 282 -2.87 10.97 10.42
C SER A 282 -3.76 10.68 9.19
N LEU A 283 -4.69 9.73 9.30
CA LEU A 283 -5.71 9.46 8.28
C LEU A 283 -7.05 10.14 8.57
N ALA A 284 -7.25 10.73 9.76
CA ALA A 284 -8.46 11.49 10.03
C ALA A 284 -8.33 12.92 9.50
N CYS A 285 -9.39 13.42 8.86
CA CYS A 285 -9.45 14.77 8.28
C CYS A 285 -8.42 15.01 7.16
N ASN A 286 -8.10 13.97 6.39
CA ASN A 286 -7.11 14.02 5.30
C ASN A 286 -7.76 14.17 3.90
N GLY A 287 -9.08 14.30 3.82
CA GLY A 287 -9.88 14.34 2.60
C GLY A 287 -10.26 12.95 2.04
N ARG A 288 -10.02 11.86 2.78
CA ARG A 288 -10.24 10.48 2.32
C ARG A 288 -11.04 9.69 3.38
N PRO A 289 -12.14 9.03 3.00
CA PRO A 289 -12.93 8.23 3.93
C PRO A 289 -12.24 6.88 4.20
N ASN A 290 -11.31 6.89 5.15
CA ASN A 290 -10.56 5.75 5.67
C ASN A 290 -11.37 4.93 6.71
N CYS A 291 -12.42 5.51 7.32
CA CYS A 291 -13.42 4.81 8.12
C CYS A 291 -14.71 4.46 7.32
N PRO A 292 -15.49 3.46 7.76
CA PRO A 292 -16.85 3.22 7.26
C PRO A 292 -17.70 4.49 7.26
N TYR A 293 -18.41 4.73 6.14
CA TYR A 293 -19.23 5.92 5.87
C TYR A 293 -18.48 7.28 5.89
N GLY A 294 -17.15 7.28 6.02
CA GLY A 294 -16.33 8.49 6.11
C GLY A 294 -16.52 9.25 7.43
N ARG A 295 -16.65 8.55 8.57
CA ARG A 295 -16.82 9.20 9.88
C ARG A 295 -15.63 10.08 10.26
N ASP A 296 -14.44 9.59 9.98
CA ASP A 296 -13.14 10.28 10.09
C ASP A 296 -13.08 11.64 9.40
N GLU A 297 -13.79 11.80 8.27
CA GLU A 297 -13.87 13.06 7.54
C GLU A 297 -15.05 13.96 7.96
N ARG A 298 -16.04 13.39 8.67
CA ARG A 298 -17.23 14.12 9.15
C ARG A 298 -17.10 14.60 10.58
N VAL A 299 -16.40 13.83 11.42
CA VAL A 299 -16.10 14.15 12.82
C VAL A 299 -14.68 14.69 12.92
N CYS A 300 -14.34 15.54 11.97
CA CYS A 300 -13.32 16.54 12.20
C CYS A 300 -13.87 17.47 13.27
N SER A 301 -13.26 17.43 14.45
CA SER A 301 -13.12 18.65 15.22
C SER A 301 -12.35 19.62 14.33
N VAL A 302 -13.09 20.34 13.48
CA VAL A 302 -12.69 21.65 12.98
C VAL A 302 -12.05 22.32 14.18
N GLY A 303 -10.82 22.80 14.03
CA GLY A 303 -10.30 23.75 15.00
C GLY A 303 -11.28 24.91 14.98
N GLN A 304 -12.26 24.90 15.90
CA GLN A 304 -13.02 26.09 16.20
C GLN A 304 -11.95 27.03 16.69
N ASP A 305 -11.58 27.94 15.78
CA ASP A 305 -10.57 28.94 16.02
C ASP A 305 -10.82 29.50 17.41
N THR A 306 -9.74 29.77 18.15
CA THR A 306 -9.83 30.33 19.50
C THR A 306 -10.78 31.53 19.56
N ILE A 307 -10.92 32.24 18.44
CA ILE A 307 -11.97 33.21 18.09
C ILE A 307 -13.41 32.75 18.41
N PHE A 308 -13.88 31.62 17.91
CA PHE A 308 -15.27 31.17 18.12
C PHE A 308 -15.54 30.76 19.58
N ASN A 309 -14.57 30.11 20.22
CA ASN A 309 -14.63 29.78 21.65
C ASN A 309 -14.54 31.04 22.54
N PHE A 310 -13.80 32.07 22.09
CA PHE A 310 -13.74 33.38 22.74
C PHE A 310 -15.05 34.17 22.57
N LEU A 311 -15.65 34.16 21.37
CA LEU A 311 -16.94 34.78 21.06
C LEU A 311 -18.12 34.08 21.79
N ALA A 312 -18.02 32.78 22.00
CA ALA A 312 -18.98 32.00 22.81
C ALA A 312 -18.74 32.13 24.33
N SER A 313 -17.62 32.72 24.76
CA SER A 313 -17.36 32.97 26.18
C SER A 313 -18.18 34.15 26.70
N GLY A 314 -18.61 34.08 27.96
CA GLY A 314 -19.36 35.18 28.62
C GLY A 314 -18.61 36.52 28.71
N PHE A 315 -17.32 36.56 28.36
CA PHE A 315 -16.49 37.76 28.34
C PHE A 315 -16.51 38.51 27.00
N ALA A 316 -16.97 37.89 25.91
CA ALA A 316 -17.11 38.51 24.60
C ALA A 316 -17.84 39.88 24.60
N PRO A 317 -19.02 40.05 25.27
CA PRO A 317 -19.69 41.35 25.31
C PRO A 317 -18.88 42.42 26.06
N LEU A 318 -18.14 42.05 27.12
CA LEU A 318 -17.32 43.00 27.88
C LEU A 318 -16.14 43.52 27.05
N VAL A 319 -15.46 42.63 26.31
CA VAL A 319 -14.34 43.00 25.43
C VAL A 319 -14.83 43.88 24.27
N SER A 320 -16.02 43.58 23.73
CA SER A 320 -16.66 44.40 22.69
C SER A 320 -17.02 45.80 23.19
N ILE A 321 -17.55 45.93 24.41
CA ILE A 321 -17.85 47.22 25.05
C ILE A 321 -16.55 48.03 25.27
N ILE A 322 -15.48 47.40 25.76
CA ILE A 322 -14.19 48.06 25.96
C ILE A 322 -13.62 48.60 24.64
N LEU A 323 -13.68 47.80 23.57
CA LEU A 323 -13.26 48.24 22.22
C LEU A 323 -14.09 49.43 21.71
N ILE A 324 -15.42 49.39 21.87
CA ILE A 324 -16.30 50.50 21.48
C ILE A 324 -15.97 51.76 22.29
N VAL A 325 -15.76 51.65 23.60
CA VAL A 325 -15.37 52.80 24.45
C VAL A 325 -14.01 53.36 24.01
N LEU A 326 -13.02 52.53 23.73
CA LEU A 326 -11.71 52.98 23.23
C LEU A 326 -11.81 53.68 21.86
N ILE A 327 -12.65 53.18 20.95
CA ILE A 327 -12.92 53.83 19.66
C ILE A 327 -13.62 55.17 19.87
N VAL A 328 -14.65 55.23 20.72
CA VAL A 328 -15.38 56.47 21.02
C VAL A 328 -14.47 57.51 21.69
N VAL A 329 -13.64 57.11 22.66
CA VAL A 329 -12.62 57.99 23.27
C VAL A 329 -11.62 58.48 22.23
N SER A 330 -11.14 57.60 21.34
CA SER A 330 -10.22 57.98 20.26
C SER A 330 -10.85 58.98 19.28
N LEU A 331 -12.12 58.79 18.92
CA LEU A 331 -12.88 59.70 18.07
C LEU A 331 -13.18 61.04 18.77
N ILE A 332 -13.46 61.03 20.07
CA ILE A 332 -13.63 62.25 20.87
C ILE A 332 -12.30 63.01 20.98
N CYS A 333 -11.18 62.33 21.24
CA CYS A 333 -9.84 62.92 21.21
C CYS A 333 -9.53 63.52 19.83
N PHE A 334 -9.81 62.80 18.74
CA PHE A 334 -9.61 63.31 17.39
C PHE A 334 -10.49 64.54 17.11
N TYR A 335 -11.74 64.55 17.56
CA TYR A 335 -12.67 65.66 17.42
C TYR A 335 -12.26 66.89 18.26
N THR A 336 -11.81 66.69 19.51
CA THR A 336 -11.34 67.80 20.37
C THR A 336 -10.02 68.38 19.92
N ILE A 337 -9.06 67.57 19.43
CA ILE A 337 -7.85 68.04 18.75
C ILE A 337 -8.23 68.90 17.53
N ARG A 338 -9.17 68.44 16.71
CA ARG A 338 -9.64 69.17 15.51
C ARG A 338 -10.36 70.48 15.87
N LYS A 339 -11.04 70.54 17.02
CA LYS A 339 -11.72 71.74 17.52
C LYS A 339 -10.74 72.76 18.11
N ASN A 340 -9.71 72.31 18.82
CA ASN A 340 -8.67 73.16 19.41
C ASN A 340 -7.73 73.78 18.36
N HIS A 341 -7.61 73.18 17.18
CA HIS A 341 -6.84 73.77 16.05
C HIS A 341 -7.63 74.78 15.20
N CYS A 342 -8.93 74.97 15.41
CA CYS A 342 -9.74 75.93 14.65
C CYS A 342 -9.84 77.29 15.38
N GLY A 343 -8.69 77.82 15.83
CA GLY A 343 -8.66 78.86 16.86
C GLY A 343 -7.44 79.79 16.91
N LYS A 344 -6.62 79.88 15.84
CA LYS A 344 -5.73 81.04 15.58
C LYS A 344 -5.07 80.94 14.20
N SER A 345 -5.21 81.99 13.39
CA SER A 345 -4.41 82.19 12.19
C SER A 345 -3.14 82.96 12.55
N TYR A 346 -1.98 82.37 12.28
CA TYR A 346 -0.72 83.09 12.10
C TYR A 346 0.07 82.39 10.99
N ASN A 347 0.41 83.13 9.94
CA ASN A 347 1.28 82.65 8.87
C ASN A 347 2.72 82.48 9.37
N LEU A 348 3.31 81.32 9.13
CA LEU A 348 4.71 81.24 8.72
C LEU A 348 4.92 80.00 7.82
N SER A 349 5.68 80.19 6.75
CA SER A 349 6.00 79.18 5.74
C SER A 349 6.99 78.13 6.28
N PHE A 350 6.96 76.90 5.74
CA PHE A 350 7.87 76.48 4.65
C PHE A 350 7.75 74.97 4.32
N HIS A 351 7.89 74.68 3.03
CA HIS A 351 8.15 73.39 2.38
C HIS A 351 7.12 72.25 2.33
N GLU A 352 7.00 71.75 1.10
CA GLU A 352 6.25 70.58 0.64
C GLU A 352 6.86 69.27 1.18
N HIS A 353 6.04 68.22 1.29
CA HIS A 353 6.41 66.94 0.71
C HIS A 353 5.18 66.21 0.13
N HIS A 354 5.38 65.66 -1.06
CA HIS A 354 4.34 65.17 -1.94
C HIS A 354 3.81 63.78 -1.53
N PHE A 355 2.50 63.57 -1.70
CA PHE A 355 1.90 62.24 -1.71
C PHE A 355 2.42 61.44 -2.92
N GLN A 356 2.72 60.15 -2.74
CA GLN A 356 2.39 59.07 -3.68
C GLN A 356 2.51 57.70 -2.98
N LEU A 357 1.62 56.78 -3.35
CA LEU A 357 1.57 55.41 -2.85
C LEU A 357 2.49 54.52 -3.71
N PHE A 358 3.02 53.42 -3.18
CA PHE A 358 2.66 52.04 -3.60
C PHE A 358 3.49 50.98 -2.86
N LEU A 359 2.86 49.82 -2.63
CA LEU A 359 3.41 48.47 -2.36
C LEU A 359 4.78 48.30 -1.70
N LEU A 360 4.81 47.59 -0.57
CA LEU A 360 5.44 46.25 -0.42
C LEU A 360 5.55 45.90 1.08
N TYR A 361 4.93 44.80 1.51
CA TYR A 361 5.42 44.04 2.67
C TYR A 361 5.01 42.56 2.58
N GLU A 362 5.62 41.88 1.61
CA GLU A 362 5.75 40.42 1.66
C GLU A 362 7.22 40.06 1.94
N THR A 363 7.43 38.87 2.49
CA THR A 363 8.72 38.26 2.86
C THR A 363 9.43 38.82 4.11
N GLY A 364 9.57 37.95 5.10
CA GLY A 364 10.25 38.25 6.35
C GLY A 364 10.55 37.03 7.20
N LYS A 365 11.27 36.03 6.66
CA LYS A 365 12.21 35.19 7.45
C LYS A 365 13.08 34.24 6.62
N GLN A 366 14.18 33.86 7.26
CA GLN A 366 15.29 32.98 6.83
C GLN A 366 16.34 33.65 5.91
N ASP A 367 17.65 33.51 6.14
CA ASP A 367 18.35 32.63 7.09
C ASP A 367 19.58 33.24 7.78
N ASN A 368 19.91 32.68 8.94
CA ASN A 368 21.24 32.78 9.55
C ASN A 368 22.16 31.73 8.91
N SER A 369 23.38 32.10 8.49
CA SER A 369 24.50 31.15 8.47
C SER A 369 25.84 31.83 8.67
N HIS A 370 26.66 31.23 9.53
CA HIS A 370 28.00 31.70 9.85
C HIS A 370 28.97 31.55 8.67
N ARG A 371 29.98 32.43 8.63
CA ARG A 371 31.23 32.14 7.93
C ARG A 371 32.34 31.92 8.95
N HIS A 372 33.02 30.79 8.85
CA HIS A 372 34.27 30.55 9.57
C HIS A 372 35.33 31.58 9.14
N ASN A 373 36.07 32.09 10.14
CA ASN A 373 37.52 31.95 10.23
C ASN A 373 37.84 31.59 11.68
#